data_AF-A0A954E3J1-F1
#
_entry.id   AF-A0A954E3J1-F1
#
_cell.length_a   1.000
_cell.length_b   1.000
_cell.length_c   1.000
_cell.angle_alpha   90.00
_cell.angle_beta   90.00
_cell.angle_gamma   90.00
#
_symmetry.space_group_name_H-M   'P 1'
#
loop_
_entity.id
_entity.type
_entity.pdbx_description
1 polymer ?
#
loop_
_entity_poly.entity_id
_entity_poly.type
_entity_poly.pdbx_seq_one_letter_code
_entity_poly.pdbx_strand_id
1 'polypeptide(L)' 'MTLPEDVESFRSSCGCHREIRKQVSLFLPLSEWKTLRLEAARQKVSMTELCRRWIKPEMDRLHQE' A
#
# COMPACT_ATOMS: atom_id res chain seq x y z
N MET A 1 -34.40 6.08 -34.52
CA MET A 1 -34.16 5.57 -33.16
C MET A 1 -32.86 4.79 -33.18
N THR A 2 -31.76 5.46 -32.85
CA THR A 2 -30.44 4.89 -32.59
C THR A 2 -29.79 5.88 -31.63
N LEU A 3 -29.56 5.45 -30.40
CA LEU A 3 -29.02 6.28 -29.33
C LEU A 3 -27.50 6.46 -29.54
N PRO A 4 -26.91 7.61 -29.16
CA PRO A 4 -25.52 7.94 -29.42
C PRO A 4 -24.54 7.14 -28.54
N GLU A 5 -23.33 6.95 -29.07
CA GLU A 5 -22.18 6.19 -28.57
C GLU A 5 -21.48 6.77 -27.32
N ASP A 6 -22.23 7.33 -26.37
CA ASP A 6 -21.67 8.13 -25.25
C ASP A 6 -21.82 7.48 -23.85
N VAL A 7 -22.19 6.20 -23.75
CA VAL A 7 -22.42 5.55 -22.44
C VAL A 7 -21.19 4.79 -21.91
N GLU A 8 -20.21 4.43 -22.75
CA GLU A 8 -18.99 3.75 -22.28
C GLU A 8 -17.86 4.71 -21.85
N SER A 9 -17.91 5.97 -22.26
CA SER A 9 -16.91 6.99 -21.87
C SER A 9 -17.15 7.57 -20.47
N PHE A 10 -18.35 7.37 -19.88
CA PHE A 10 -18.71 7.96 -18.58
C PHE A 10 -18.52 7.03 -17.37
N ARG A 11 -17.92 5.84 -17.55
CA ARG A 11 -17.49 4.99 -16.42
C ARG A 11 -16.05 5.27 -15.96
N SER A 12 -15.34 6.15 -16.65
CA SER A 12 -13.91 6.41 -16.43
C SER A 12 -13.60 7.72 -15.69
N SER A 13 -14.53 8.24 -14.85
CA SER A 13 -14.33 9.56 -14.22
C SER A 13 -14.27 9.60 -12.69
N CYS A 14 -14.82 8.62 -11.94
CA CYS A 14 -14.75 8.66 -10.47
C CYS A 14 -14.73 7.26 -9.83
N GLY A 15 -13.83 6.39 -10.28
CA GLY A 15 -13.54 5.13 -9.61
C GLY A 15 -12.40 5.30 -8.62
N CYS A 16 -12.62 5.94 -7.47
CA CYS A 16 -11.63 5.85 -6.38
C CYS A 16 -11.67 4.44 -5.78
N HIS A 17 -11.08 3.47 -6.47
CA HIS A 17 -10.63 2.21 -5.86
C HIS A 17 -9.50 2.56 -4.89
N ARG A 18 -9.84 3.19 -3.75
CA ARG A 18 -8.94 3.23 -2.60
C ARG A 18 -8.85 1.79 -2.13
N GLU A 19 -7.73 1.17 -2.45
CA GLU A 19 -7.35 -0.13 -1.91
C GLU A 19 -7.67 -0.17 -0.40
N ILE A 20 -8.44 -1.18 0.03
CA ILE A 20 -8.84 -1.31 1.43
C ILE A 20 -7.59 -1.58 2.25
N ARG A 21 -7.26 -0.67 3.16
CA ARG A 21 -6.06 -0.78 4.02
C ARG A 21 -6.45 -1.30 5.39
N LYS A 22 -5.77 -2.35 5.84
CA LYS A 22 -5.83 -2.82 7.22
C LYS A 22 -4.69 -2.19 8.03
N GLN A 23 -5.00 -1.72 9.23
CA GLN A 23 -3.99 -1.35 10.22
C GLN A 23 -3.60 -2.59 11.04
N VAL A 24 -2.29 -2.79 11.22
CA VAL A 24 -1.72 -3.86 12.05
C VAL A 24 -0.87 -3.25 13.16
N SER A 25 -0.81 -3.92 14.30
CA SER A 25 0.09 -3.56 15.40
C SER A 25 1.22 -4.58 15.47
N LEU A 26 2.46 -4.11 15.58
CA LEU A 26 3.66 -4.95 15.69
C LEU A 26 4.24 -4.79 17.10
N PHE A 27 4.45 -5.90 17.80
CA PHE A 27 5.14 -5.92 19.10
C PHE A 27 6.62 -6.22 18.87
N LEU A 28 7.50 -5.31 19.29
CA LEU A 28 8.95 -5.40 19.11
C LEU A 28 9.65 -4.96 20.41
N PRO A 29 10.85 -5.50 20.71
CA PRO A 29 11.74 -4.90 21.70
C PRO A 29 12.03 -3.42 21.40
N LEU A 30 12.23 -2.63 22.45
CA LEU A 30 12.52 -1.19 22.30
C LEU A 30 13.78 -0.92 21.46
N SER A 31 14.78 -1.81 21.55
CA SER A 31 16.00 -1.74 20.74
C SER A 31 15.69 -1.83 19.25
N GLU A 32 14.87 -2.80 18.85
CA GLU A 32 14.49 -3.01 17.45
C GLU A 32 13.60 -1.89 16.93
N TRP A 33 12.64 -1.42 17.75
CA TRP A 33 11.82 -0.26 17.40
C TRP A 33 12.67 0.99 17.14
N LYS A 34 13.69 1.23 17.97
CA LYS A 34 14.62 2.35 17.79
C LYS A 34 15.41 2.20 16.49
N THR A 35 15.93 1.01 16.20
CA THR A 35 16.63 0.72 14.95
C THR A 35 15.73 0.97 13.73
N LEU A 36 14.49 0.48 13.77
CA LEU A 36 13.51 0.69 12.70
C LEU A 36 13.22 2.18 12.47
N ARG A 37 13.07 2.95 13.55
CA ARG A 37 12.83 4.39 13.48
C ARG A 37 14.02 5.14 12.87
N LEU A 38 15.24 4.78 13.25
CA LEU A 38 16.47 5.37 12.70
C LEU A 38 16.62 5.06 11.21
N GLU A 39 16.31 3.83 10.80
CA GLU A 39 16.40 3.41 9.40
C GLU A 39 15.37 4.15 8.52
N ALA A 40 14.14 4.32 9.01
CA ALA A 40 13.12 5.12 8.33
C ALA A 40 13.59 6.58 8.14
N ALA A 41 14.20 7.18 9.18
CA ALA A 41 14.76 8.52 9.10
C ALA A 41 15.93 8.61 8.11
N ARG A 42 16.84 7.62 8.11
CA ARG A 42 17.97 7.53 7.18
C ARG A 42 17.51 7.50 5.72
N GLN A 43 16.43 6.78 5.44
CA GLN A 43 15.84 6.68 4.10
C GLN A 43 14.86 7.81 3.77
N LYS A 44 14.57 8.72 4.71
CA LYS A 44 13.59 9.81 4.57
C LYS A 44 12.18 9.31 4.20
N VAL A 45 11.77 8.17 4.79
CA VAL A 45 10.43 7.60 4.63
C VAL A 45 9.75 7.41 5.97
N SER A 46 8.43 7.24 5.97
CA SER A 46 7.71 6.86 7.19
C SER A 46 8.04 5.42 7.60
N MET A 47 7.92 5.09 8.88
CA MET A 47 8.08 3.71 9.37
C MET A 47 7.12 2.75 8.66
N THR A 48 5.86 3.17 8.44
CA THR A 48 4.86 2.36 7.72
C THR A 48 5.29 2.05 6.29
N GLU A 49 5.84 3.04 5.58
CA GLU A 49 6.33 2.85 4.21
C GLU A 49 7.56 1.96 4.16
N LEU A 50 8.48 2.11 5.13
CA LEU A 50 9.63 1.21 5.27
C LEU A 50 9.15 -0.24 5.47
N CYS A 51 8.24 -0.48 6.40
CA CYS A 51 7.66 -1.80 6.63
C CYS A 51 6.97 -2.35 5.38
N ARG A 52 6.20 -1.52 4.66
CA ARG A 52 5.55 -1.94 3.40
C ARG A 52 6.58 -2.38 2.36
N ARG A 53 7.67 -1.63 2.18
CA ARG A 53 8.74 -1.98 1.23
C ARG A 53 9.41 -3.31 1.57
N TRP A 54 9.55 -3.63 2.85
CA TRP A 54 10.14 -4.89 3.28
C TRP A 54 9.19 -6.08 3.18
N ILE A 55 7.89 -5.85 3.43
CA ILE A 55 6.86 -6.90 3.36
C ILE A 55 6.48 -7.21 1.91
N LYS A 56 6.45 -6.20 1.03
CA LYS A 56 5.95 -6.33 -0.35
C LYS A 56 6.56 -7.50 -1.14
N PRO A 57 7.89 -7.72 -1.17
CA PRO A 57 8.49 -8.82 -1.92
C PRO A 57 7.98 -10.19 -1.45
N GLU A 58 7.80 -10.36 -0.14
CA GLU A 58 7.30 -11.61 0.43
C GLU A 58 5.81 -11.81 0.11
N MET A 59 5.02 -10.74 0.12
CA MET A 59 3.62 -10.81 -0.31
C MET A 59 3.48 -11.12 -1.79
N ASP A 60 4.33 -10.54 -2.64
CA ASP A 60 4.35 -10.81 -4.07
C ASP A 60 4.71 -12.29 -4.33
N ARG A 61 5.61 -12.87 -3.52
CA ARG A 61 5.95 -14.31 -3.53
C ARG A 61 4.76 -15.19 -3.13
N LEU A 62 4.09 -14.86 -2.03
CA LEU A 62 2.95 -15.65 -1.50
C LEU A 62 1.72 -15.64 -2.41
N HIS A 63 1.52 -14.61 -3.24
CA HIS A 63 0.40 -14.59 -4.20
C HIS A 63 0.62 -15.47 -5.44
N GLN A 64 1.85 -15.96 -5.67
CA GLN A 64 2.20 -16.81 -6.82
C GLN A 64 2.11 -18.31 -6.51
N GLU A 65 1.91 -18.68 -5.25
CA GLU A 65 1.65 -20.04 -4.77
C GLU A 65 0.15 -20.36 -4.80
#